data_AF-A0A9E3SYF3-F1
#
_entry.id   AF-A0A9E3SYF3-F1
#
_cell.length_a   1.000
_cell.length_b   1.000
_cell.length_c   1.000
_cell.angle_alpha   90.00
_cell.angle_beta   90.00
_cell.angle_gamma   90.00
#
_symmetry.space_group_name_H-M   'P 1'
#
loop_
_entity.id
_entity.type
_entity.pdbx_description
1 polymer ?
#
loop_
_entity_poly.entity_id
_entity_poly.type
_entity_poly.pdbx_seq_one_letter_code
_entity_poly.pdbx_strand_id
1 'polypeptide(L)'
;MPVLFLFFPFFVFAEGFERESIKEFIRYLYIAKGSCGELRTQILIAYELQYIDNKDFKFIYDKAKHISSLIANLIKYLKTLKR
;
A
#
# COMPACT_ATOMS: atom_id res chain seq x y z
N MET A 1 -13.65 -7.84 -15.60
CA MET A 1 -12.91 -8.06 -14.34
C MET A 1 -12.17 -6.78 -13.90
N PRO A 2 -12.81 -5.83 -13.18
CA PRO A 2 -12.00 -4.84 -12.45
C PRO A 2 -12.44 -4.57 -10.99
N VAL A 3 -13.38 -5.32 -10.41
CA VAL A 3 -13.90 -5.00 -9.06
C VAL A 3 -13.16 -5.74 -7.93
N LEU A 4 -12.32 -6.73 -8.23
CA LEU A 4 -11.63 -7.52 -7.19
C LEU A 4 -10.43 -6.81 -6.52
N PHE A 5 -9.92 -5.72 -7.10
CA PHE A 5 -8.70 -5.06 -6.60
C PHE A 5 -8.94 -4.05 -5.46
N LEU A 6 -10.18 -3.61 -5.25
CA LEU A 6 -10.52 -2.61 -4.22
C LEU A 6 -10.72 -3.20 -2.81
N PHE A 7 -10.84 -4.52 -2.68
CA PHE A 7 -11.04 -5.19 -1.38
C PHE A 7 -9.76 -5.76 -0.75
N PHE A 8 -8.64 -5.78 -1.47
CA PHE A 8 -7.41 -6.42 -1.00
C PHE A 8 -6.69 -5.71 0.16
N PRO A 9 -6.61 -4.37 0.26
CA PRO A 9 -5.81 -3.76 1.32
C PRO A 9 -6.39 -3.99 2.71
N PHE A 10 -7.72 -4.12 2.86
CA PHE A 10 -8.37 -4.37 4.17
C PHE A 10 -8.29 -5.83 4.62
N PHE A 11 -8.42 -6.78 3.68
CA PHE A 11 -8.39 -8.21 3.99
C PHE A 11 -7.01 -8.66 4.48
N VAL A 12 -5.95 -8.06 3.94
CA VAL A 12 -4.56 -8.37 4.27
C VAL A 12 -4.19 -8.01 5.72
N PHE A 13 -4.82 -6.98 6.31
CA PHE A 13 -4.61 -6.62 7.72
C PHE A 13 -5.32 -7.57 8.69
N ALA A 14 -6.55 -7.99 8.38
CA ALA A 14 -7.31 -8.92 9.22
C ALA A 14 -6.73 -10.34 9.17
N GLU A 15 -6.37 -10.82 7.97
CA GLU A 15 -5.88 -12.20 7.78
C GLU A 15 -4.40 -12.37 8.20
N GLY A 16 -3.60 -11.30 8.16
CA GLY A 16 -2.21 -11.30 8.59
C GLY A 16 -1.99 -11.14 10.10
N PHE A 17 -2.98 -10.64 10.85
CA PHE A 17 -2.90 -10.51 12.31
C PHE A 17 -3.17 -11.85 13.02
N GLU A 18 -3.92 -12.75 12.39
CA GLU A 18 -4.29 -14.06 12.94
C GLU A 18 -3.29 -15.20 12.63
N ARG A 19 -2.22 -14.98 11.84
CA ARG A 19 -1.33 -16.08 11.40
C ARG A 19 0.13 -15.94 11.86
N GLU A 20 0.61 -17.03 12.46
CA GLU A 20 1.71 -17.22 13.42
C GLU A 20 3.16 -16.98 12.91
N SER A 21 3.39 -16.28 11.79
CA SER A 21 4.74 -16.15 11.21
C SER A 21 5.10 -14.72 10.79
N ILE A 22 6.07 -14.11 11.47
CA ILE A 22 6.68 -12.81 11.11
C ILE A 22 7.14 -12.78 9.63
N LYS A 23 7.52 -13.92 9.05
CA LYS A 23 7.90 -14.02 7.62
C LYS A 23 6.70 -13.78 6.70
N GLU A 24 5.54 -14.34 7.03
CA GLU A 24 4.32 -14.13 6.25
C GLU A 24 3.79 -12.71 6.43
N PHE A 25 3.86 -12.16 7.65
CA PHE A 25 3.50 -10.77 7.91
C PHE A 25 4.35 -9.81 7.05
N ILE A 26 5.66 -10.02 6.95
CA ILE A 26 6.53 -9.26 6.04
C ILE A 26 6.10 -9.41 4.57
N ARG A 27 5.69 -10.61 4.13
CA ARG A 27 5.19 -10.85 2.76
C ARG A 27 3.94 -10.02 2.49
N TYR A 28 2.99 -9.99 3.43
CA TYR A 28 1.79 -9.18 3.32
C TYR A 28 2.08 -7.67 3.26
N LEU A 29 3.06 -7.19 4.03
CA LEU A 29 3.51 -5.80 3.94
C LEU A 29 4.14 -5.46 2.59
N TYR A 30 4.84 -6.40 1.94
CA TYR A 30 5.32 -6.20 0.56
C TYR A 30 4.18 -6.08 -0.44
N ILE A 31 3.12 -6.89 -0.30
CA ILE A 31 1.91 -6.80 -1.13
C ILE A 31 1.24 -5.44 -0.93
N ALA A 32 1.05 -4.99 0.31
CA ALA A 32 0.49 -3.68 0.63
C ALA A 32 1.31 -2.53 0.02
N LYS A 33 2.65 -2.62 0.09
CA LYS A 33 3.55 -1.64 -0.55
C LYS A 33 3.38 -1.61 -2.08
N GLY A 34 3.20 -2.76 -2.71
CA GLY A 34 2.94 -2.88 -4.15
C GLY A 34 1.63 -2.21 -4.56
N SER A 35 0.56 -2.46 -3.81
CA SER A 35 -0.76 -1.84 -4.03
C SER A 35 -0.71 -0.31 -3.91
N CYS A 36 0.07 0.25 -2.96
CA CYS A 36 0.31 1.70 -2.91
C CYS A 36 1.02 2.24 -4.17
N GLY A 37 1.86 1.42 -4.81
CA GLY A 37 2.49 1.77 -6.09
C GLY A 37 1.49 1.82 -7.24
N GLU A 38 0.63 0.80 -7.34
CA GLU A 38 -0.44 0.74 -8.34
C GLU A 38 -1.42 1.90 -8.20
N LEU A 39 -1.84 2.22 -6.96
CA LEU A 39 -2.71 3.36 -6.68
C LEU A 39 -2.10 4.68 -7.18
N ARG A 40 -0.79 4.88 -7.00
CA ARG A 40 -0.08 6.08 -7.49
C ARG A 40 -0.10 6.17 -9.00
N THR A 41 0.06 5.05 -9.71
CA THR A 41 -0.06 5.00 -11.16
C THR A 41 -1.48 5.31 -11.63
N GLN A 42 -2.49 4.75 -10.98
CA GLN A 42 -3.89 5.05 -11.30
C GLN A 42 -4.24 6.52 -11.07
N ILE A 43 -3.76 7.11 -9.97
CA ILE A 43 -3.93 8.54 -9.68
C ILE A 43 -3.21 9.41 -10.72
N LEU A 44 -2.02 9.01 -11.18
CA LEU A 44 -1.30 9.72 -12.25
C LEU A 44 -2.12 9.73 -13.55
N ILE A 45 -2.65 8.57 -13.95
CA ILE A 45 -3.51 8.45 -15.14
C ILE A 45 -4.79 9.29 -14.98
N ALA A 46 -5.42 9.24 -13.81
CA ALA A 46 -6.62 10.04 -13.53
C ALA A 46 -6.35 11.56 -13.62
N TYR A 47 -5.17 12.00 -13.21
CA TYR A 47 -4.74 13.39 -13.34
C TYR A 47 -4.45 13.77 -14.80
N GLU A 48 -3.77 12.92 -15.57
CA GLU A 48 -3.53 13.15 -17.00
C GLU A 48 -4.84 13.24 -17.80
N LEU A 49 -5.85 12.46 -17.42
CA LEU A 49 -7.19 12.49 -18.00
C LEU A 49 -8.08 13.62 -17.45
N GLN A 50 -7.54 14.50 -16.60
CA GLN A 50 -8.24 15.62 -15.96
C GLN A 50 -9.49 15.22 -15.14
N TYR A 51 -9.55 13.98 -14.64
CA TYR A 51 -10.62 13.54 -13.73
C TYR A 51 -10.45 14.08 -12.31
N ILE A 52 -9.24 14.50 -11.94
CA ILE A 52 -8.91 15.02 -10.61
C ILE A 52 -8.07 16.30 -10.73
N ASP A 53 -8.33 17.23 -9.80
CA ASP A 53 -7.65 18.51 -9.76
C ASP A 53 -6.23 18.38 -9.19
N ASN A 54 -5.34 19.32 -9.53
CA ASN A 54 -3.93 19.27 -9.11
C ASN A 54 -3.77 19.23 -7.57
N LYS A 55 -4.65 19.93 -6.85
CA LYS A 55 -4.67 19.94 -5.38
C LYS A 55 -4.96 18.55 -4.81
N ASP A 56 -5.98 17.88 -5.34
CA ASP A 56 -6.39 16.55 -4.89
C ASP A 56 -5.37 15.49 -5.30
N PHE A 57 -4.84 15.58 -6.52
CA PHE A 57 -3.74 14.75 -6.99
C PHE A 57 -2.55 14.81 -6.02
N LYS A 58 -2.07 16.01 -5.71
CA LYS A 58 -0.92 16.21 -4.83
C LYS A 58 -1.18 15.68 -3.42
N PHE A 59 -2.37 15.96 -2.88
CA PHE A 59 -2.77 15.48 -1.55
C PHE A 59 -2.78 13.94 -1.47
N ILE A 60 -3.41 13.27 -2.42
CA ILE A 60 -3.55 11.81 -2.40
C ILE A 60 -2.19 11.15 -2.72
N TYR A 61 -1.43 11.71 -3.67
CA TYR A 61 -0.11 11.22 -4.04
C TYR A 61 0.88 11.29 -2.88
N ASP A 62 0.93 12.43 -2.16
CA ASP A 62 1.81 12.60 -1.01
C ASP A 62 1.42 11.67 0.14
N LYS A 63 0.12 11.49 0.40
CA LYS A 63 -0.37 10.50 1.38
C LYS A 63 0.03 9.07 1.00
N ALA A 64 -0.18 8.66 -0.26
CA ALA A 64 0.19 7.33 -0.73
C ALA A 64 1.71 7.09 -0.61
N LYS A 65 2.51 8.11 -0.92
CA LYS A 65 3.97 8.08 -0.74
C LYS A 65 4.37 7.94 0.73
N HIS A 66 3.72 8.70 1.62
CA HIS A 66 3.96 8.63 3.06
C HIS A 66 3.64 7.25 3.63
N ILE A 67 2.48 6.68 3.27
CA ILE A 67 2.07 5.32 3.68
C ILE A 67 3.07 4.27 3.18
N SER A 68 3.52 4.37 1.92
CA SER A 68 4.54 3.46 1.38
C SER A 68 5.86 3.52 2.16
N SER A 69 6.26 4.71 2.62
CA SER A 69 7.43 4.89 3.48
C SER A 69 7.25 4.26 4.87
N LEU A 70 6.08 4.44 5.49
CA LEU A 70 5.76 3.80 6.77
C LEU A 70 5.80 2.27 6.67
N ILE A 71 5.21 1.68 5.62
CA ILE A 71 5.25 0.24 5.38
C ILE A 71 6.71 -0.24 5.20
N ALA A 72 7.53 0.50 4.46
CA ALA A 72 8.94 0.15 4.28
C ALA A 72 9.72 0.18 5.61
N ASN A 73 9.47 1.19 6.46
CA ASN A 73 10.07 1.29 7.79
C ASN A 73 9.61 0.15 8.71
N LEU A 74 8.33 -0.21 8.66
CA LEU A 74 7.78 -1.33 9.42
C LEU A 74 8.41 -2.67 8.99
N ILE A 75 8.56 -2.92 7.69
CA ILE A 75 9.28 -4.09 7.16
C ILE A 75 10.72 -4.12 7.68
N LYS A 76 11.41 -2.97 7.68
CA LYS A 76 12.79 -2.86 8.18
C LYS A 76 12.85 -3.21 9.67
N TYR A 77 11.96 -2.64 10.47
CA TYR A 77 11.85 -2.90 11.90
C TYR A 77 11.63 -4.39 12.20
N LEU A 78 10.67 -5.02 11.53
CA LEU A 78 10.36 -6.45 11.72
C LEU A 78 11.52 -7.37 11.30
N LYS A 79 12.29 -6.98 10.28
CA LYS A 79 13.52 -7.71 9.91
C LYS A 79 14.62 -7.57 10.96
N THR A 80 14.75 -6.40 11.59
CA THR A 80 15.74 -6.16 12.66
C THR A 80 15.38 -6.90 13.95
N LEU A 81 14.09 -6.99 14.29
CA LEU A 81 13.61 -7.72 15.48
C LEU A 81 13.92 -9.23 15.43
N LYS A 82 14.13 -9.78 14.22
CA LYS A 82 14.38 -11.21 13.99
C LYS A 82 15.88 -11.57 14.02
N ARG A 83 16.73 -10.70 14.58
CA ARG A 83 18.19 -10.89 14.65
C ARG A 83 18.62 -11.38 16.02
#